data_AF-A0A661NUV0-F1
#
_entry.id   AF-A0A661NUV0-F1
#
_cell.length_a   1.000
_cell.length_b   1.000
_cell.length_c   1.000
_cell.angle_alpha   90.00
_cell.angle_beta   90.00
_cell.angle_gamma   90.00
#
_symmetry.space_group_name_H-M   'P 1'
#
loop_
_entity.id
_entity.type
_entity.pdbx_description
1 polymer ?
#
loop_
_entity_poly.entity_id
_entity_poly.type
_entity_poly.pdbx_seq_one_letter_code
_entity_poly.pdbx_strand_id
1 'polypeptide(L)'
;MDSETCPVCGGDRRISNAFGGSSATCPACHGSGRRTASEGFHDVTKTKPSHYRTATEPKAAKKRPDWPESFAFIQLAKEVRASESCEEETKDKLIREIVDYERTHAQMTKTFSRIVRKQLRPAPAETK
;
A
#
# COMPACT_ATOMS: atom_id res chain seq x y z
N MET A 1 -18.22 27.53 43.74
CA MET A 1 -17.74 26.42 42.89
C MET A 1 -18.33 26.62 41.50
N ASP A 2 -17.84 27.65 40.83
CA ASP A 2 -18.31 28.08 39.53
C ASP A 2 -17.85 27.06 38.50
N SER A 3 -18.79 26.24 38.05
CA SER A 3 -18.52 25.23 37.03
C SER A 3 -18.38 25.94 35.70
N GLU A 4 -17.16 26.34 35.36
CA GLU A 4 -16.84 27.02 34.12
C GLU A 4 -17.42 26.23 32.94
N THR A 5 -18.21 26.90 32.11
CA THR A 5 -18.81 26.31 30.92
C THR A 5 -17.72 25.94 29.92
N CYS A 6 -17.99 24.91 29.12
CA CYS A 6 -17.05 24.49 28.09
C CYS A 6 -16.85 25.64 27.07
N PRO A 7 -15.62 26.15 26.85
CA PRO A 7 -15.39 27.28 25.96
C PRO A 7 -15.64 26.96 24.49
N VAL A 8 -15.71 25.68 24.12
CA VAL A 8 -15.87 25.23 22.73
C VAL A 8 -17.34 25.10 22.33
N CYS A 9 -18.22 24.68 23.25
CA CYS A 9 -19.66 24.55 22.98
C CYS A 9 -20.54 25.50 23.79
N GLY A 10 -19.96 26.39 24.59
CA GLY A 10 -20.71 27.34 25.44
C GLY A 10 -21.54 26.70 26.57
N GLY A 11 -21.59 25.37 26.66
CA GLY A 11 -22.51 24.65 27.55
C GLY A 11 -23.52 23.77 26.81
N ASP A 12 -23.64 23.91 25.49
CA ASP A 12 -24.65 23.24 24.65
C ASP A 12 -24.34 21.77 24.35
N ARG A 13 -23.16 21.28 24.78
CA ARG A 13 -22.71 19.88 24.71
C ARG A 13 -22.54 19.33 23.28
N ARG A 14 -22.95 20.07 22.26
CA ARG A 14 -22.91 19.70 20.84
C ARG A 14 -22.30 20.83 20.02
N ILE A 15 -21.71 20.45 18.89
CA ILE A 15 -21.16 21.38 17.91
C ILE A 15 -21.85 21.10 16.58
N SER A 16 -22.39 22.17 15.99
CA SER A 16 -23.03 22.12 14.68
C SER A 16 -21.95 22.15 13.58
N ASN A 17 -22.13 21.32 12.56
CA ASN A 17 -21.33 21.41 11.35
C ASN A 17 -21.74 22.66 10.55
N ALA A 18 -20.75 23.40 10.04
CA ALA A 18 -20.94 24.57 9.17
C ALA A 18 -21.74 24.27 7.88
N PHE A 19 -21.74 23.02 7.41
CA PHE A 19 -22.49 22.59 6.23
C PHE A 19 -23.98 22.31 6.48
N GLY A 20 -24.47 22.56 7.70
CA GLY A 20 -25.89 22.42 8.05
C GLY A 20 -26.35 20.97 8.20
N GLY A 21 -27.30 20.73 9.11
CA GLY A 21 -28.04 19.47 9.21
C GLY A 21 -27.43 18.37 10.10
N SER A 22 -26.20 18.49 10.58
CA SER A 22 -25.63 17.53 11.55
C SER A 22 -25.00 18.22 12.77
N SER A 23 -25.29 17.68 13.96
CA SER A 23 -24.66 18.08 15.21
C SER A 23 -23.90 16.90 15.81
N ALA A 24 -22.62 17.11 16.10
CA ALA A 24 -21.77 16.14 16.77
C ALA A 24 -21.64 16.48 18.25
N THR A 25 -21.40 15.47 19.10
CA THR A 25 -21.06 15.71 20.50
C THR A 25 -19.79 16.55 20.59
N CYS A 26 -19.77 17.54 21.48
CA CYS A 26 -18.62 18.42 21.65
C CYS A 26 -17.38 17.59 22.05
N PRO A 27 -16.28 17.61 21.27
CA PRO A 27 -15.09 16.81 21.54
C PRO A 27 -14.28 17.37 22.72
N ALA A 28 -14.45 18.64 23.06
CA ALA A 28 -13.71 19.25 24.17
C ALA A 28 -14.25 18.81 25.54
N CYS A 29 -15.58 18.70 25.67
CA CYS A 29 -16.21 18.30 26.93
C CYS A 29 -16.84 16.89 26.88
N HIS A 30 -16.75 16.19 25.74
CA HIS A 30 -17.41 14.91 25.47
C HIS A 30 -18.90 14.87 25.86
N GLY A 31 -19.60 16.01 25.70
CA GLY A 31 -21.01 16.14 26.05
C GLY A 31 -21.32 16.52 27.50
N SER A 32 -20.33 16.79 28.35
CA SER A 32 -20.56 17.24 29.73
C SER A 32 -21.02 18.70 29.84
N GLY A 33 -20.71 19.54 28.84
CA GLY A 33 -21.03 20.97 28.80
C GLY A 33 -20.19 21.82 29.75
N ARG A 34 -19.28 21.20 30.51
CA ARG A 34 -18.39 21.87 31.47
C ARG A 34 -16.95 21.81 30.99
N ARG A 35 -16.12 22.74 31.46
CA ARG A 35 -14.67 22.69 31.24
C ARG A 35 -14.15 21.40 31.87
N THR A 36 -13.67 20.49 31.02
CA THR A 36 -12.93 19.30 31.44
C THR A 36 -11.56 19.77 31.89
N ALA A 37 -11.14 19.35 33.10
CA ALA A 37 -9.76 19.54 33.50
C ALA A 37 -8.89 18.77 32.49
N SER A 38 -7.96 19.45 31.85
CA SER A 38 -7.09 18.85 30.84
C SER A 38 -6.17 17.82 31.52
N GLU A 39 -6.58 16.56 31.55
CA GLU A 39 -5.69 15.44 31.91
C GLU A 39 -4.74 15.15 30.75
N GLY A 40 -3.79 16.07 30.55
CA GLY A 40 -2.65 15.88 29.66
C GLY A 40 -2.94 16.00 28.16
N PHE A 41 -1.89 16.37 27.43
CA PHE A 41 -1.88 16.36 25.97
C PHE A 41 -2.06 14.91 25.48
N HIS A 42 -3.21 14.59 24.89
CA HIS A 42 -3.39 13.34 24.15
C HIS A 42 -2.50 13.41 22.91
N ASP A 43 -1.28 12.89 23.03
CA ASP A 43 -0.32 12.81 21.93
C ASP A 43 -0.91 11.96 20.79
N VAL A 44 -1.52 12.64 19.82
CA VAL A 44 -2.17 12.04 18.64
C VAL A 44 -1.12 11.41 17.71
N THR A 45 0.17 11.63 17.95
CA THR A 45 1.26 10.97 17.21
C THR A 45 1.59 9.58 17.76
N LYS A 46 1.10 9.22 18.96
CA LYS A 46 1.21 7.83 19.44
C LYS A 46 0.21 6.93 18.75
N THR A 47 0.73 6.00 17.97
CA THR A 47 -0.02 4.89 17.40
C THR A 47 -0.70 4.10 18.52
N LYS A 48 -2.03 3.93 18.41
CA LYS A 48 -2.85 3.10 19.29
C LYS A 48 -2.16 1.75 19.53
N PRO A 49 -2.19 1.15 20.73
CA PRO A 49 -1.55 -0.15 21.01
C PRO A 49 -1.98 -1.28 20.06
N SER A 50 -3.13 -1.15 19.39
CA SER A 50 -3.57 -2.06 18.32
C SER A 50 -2.73 -2.00 17.03
N HIS A 51 -1.95 -0.94 16.83
CA HIS A 51 -0.98 -0.80 15.73
C HIS A 51 0.42 -1.28 16.12
N TYR A 52 0.68 -1.57 17.40
CA TYR A 52 1.74 -2.50 17.81
C TYR A 52 1.31 -3.93 17.44
N ARG A 53 1.07 -4.19 16.15
CA ARG A 53 1.12 -5.57 15.70
C ARG A 53 2.59 -5.92 15.66
N THR A 54 2.99 -6.69 16.68
CA THR A 54 4.10 -7.63 16.64
C THR A 54 4.27 -8.14 15.21
N ALA A 55 5.50 -8.03 14.70
CA ALA A 55 5.90 -8.66 13.47
C ALA A 55 5.31 -10.08 13.47
N THR A 56 4.28 -10.29 12.66
CA THR A 56 3.76 -11.62 12.43
C THR A 56 4.96 -12.37 11.90
N GLU A 57 5.41 -13.41 12.60
CA GLU A 57 6.44 -14.32 12.09
C GLU A 57 6.14 -14.53 10.61
N PRO A 58 7.14 -14.39 9.72
CA PRO A 58 6.88 -14.50 8.30
C PRO A 58 6.26 -15.87 8.09
N LYS A 59 4.94 -15.92 7.89
CA LYS A 59 4.22 -17.12 7.46
C LYS A 59 5.07 -17.65 6.33
N ALA A 60 5.68 -18.83 6.54
CA ALA A 60 6.68 -19.40 5.65
C ALA A 60 6.26 -19.06 4.23
N ALA A 61 6.98 -18.12 3.61
CA ALA A 61 6.56 -17.54 2.35
C ALA A 61 6.36 -18.74 1.43
N LYS A 62 5.10 -19.01 1.02
CA LYS A 62 4.79 -20.11 0.10
C LYS A 62 5.84 -20.02 -0.99
N LYS A 63 6.70 -21.05 -1.10
CA LYS A 63 7.86 -21.05 -2.02
C LYS A 63 7.39 -20.39 -3.31
N ARG A 64 7.99 -19.24 -3.64
CA ARG A 64 7.62 -18.55 -4.87
C ARG A 64 7.84 -19.58 -5.98
N PRO A 65 6.81 -19.87 -6.81
CA PRO A 65 7.04 -20.75 -7.95
C PRO A 65 8.15 -20.10 -8.76
N ASP A 66 9.19 -20.87 -9.07
CA ASP A 66 10.34 -20.40 -9.83
C ASP A 66 9.98 -20.18 -11.31
N TRP A 67 8.81 -20.68 -11.72
CA TRP A 67 8.35 -20.71 -13.09
C TRP A 67 6.87 -20.34 -13.20
N PRO A 68 6.44 -19.64 -14.28
CA PRO A 68 5.04 -19.31 -14.50
C PRO A 68 4.16 -20.55 -14.76
N GLU A 69 2.88 -20.46 -14.43
CA GLU A 69 1.92 -21.58 -14.55
C GLU A 69 1.08 -21.49 -15.84
N SER A 70 0.76 -20.28 -16.27
CA SER A 70 -0.07 -20.00 -17.44
C SER A 70 0.73 -20.14 -18.73
N PHE A 71 0.12 -20.81 -19.72
CA PHE A 71 0.73 -21.12 -21.00
C PHE A 71 1.36 -19.90 -21.70
N ALA A 72 0.67 -18.76 -21.68
CA ALA A 72 1.14 -17.55 -22.36
C ALA A 72 2.40 -16.98 -21.68
N PHE A 73 2.44 -17.00 -20.35
CA PHE A 73 3.60 -16.58 -19.57
C PHE A 73 4.76 -17.59 -19.69
N ILE A 74 4.47 -18.89 -19.76
CA ILE A 74 5.46 -19.94 -20.04
C ILE A 74 6.15 -19.74 -21.39
N GLN A 75 5.39 -19.40 -22.44
CA GLN A 75 5.97 -19.12 -23.76
C GLN A 75 6.95 -17.94 -23.69
N LEU A 76 6.56 -16.84 -23.03
CA LEU A 76 7.42 -15.67 -22.87
C LEU A 76 8.67 -15.99 -22.04
N ALA A 77 8.55 -16.76 -20.95
CA ALA A 77 9.70 -17.17 -20.14
C ALA A 77 10.67 -18.06 -20.92
N LYS A 78 10.16 -18.94 -21.81
CA LYS A 78 11.00 -19.72 -22.72
C LYS A 78 11.73 -18.84 -23.75
N GLU A 79 11.05 -17.84 -24.31
CA GLU A 79 11.68 -16.84 -25.20
C GLU A 79 12.83 -16.11 -24.49
N VAL A 80 12.61 -15.67 -23.25
CA VAL A 80 13.65 -15.02 -22.42
C VAL A 80 14.82 -15.97 -22.18
N ARG A 81 14.55 -17.22 -21.81
CA ARG A 81 15.63 -18.21 -21.55
C ARG A 81 16.45 -18.52 -22.81
N ALA A 82 15.79 -18.61 -23.97
CA ALA A 82 16.41 -18.89 -25.26
C ALA A 82 17.13 -17.69 -25.88
N SER A 83 16.93 -16.47 -25.37
CA SER A 83 17.63 -15.29 -25.87
C SER A 83 19.12 -15.37 -25.60
N GLU A 84 19.98 -15.24 -26.61
CA GLU A 84 21.44 -15.22 -26.42
C GLU A 84 21.99 -13.81 -26.15
N SER A 85 21.16 -12.79 -26.35
CA SER A 85 21.52 -11.37 -26.27
C SER A 85 21.64 -10.82 -24.85
N CYS A 86 21.14 -11.53 -23.83
CA CYS A 86 21.16 -11.09 -22.44
C CYS A 86 22.01 -12.00 -21.56
N GLU A 87 22.63 -11.40 -20.53
CA GLU A 87 23.35 -12.13 -19.49
C GLU A 87 22.40 -12.99 -18.65
N GLU A 88 22.89 -14.11 -18.10
CA GLU A 88 22.08 -15.10 -17.38
C GLU A 88 21.35 -14.48 -16.17
N GLU A 89 22.01 -13.59 -15.44
CA GLU A 89 21.39 -12.87 -14.31
C GLU A 89 20.20 -11.99 -14.74
N THR A 90 20.28 -11.39 -15.93
CA THR A 90 19.20 -10.57 -16.50
C THR A 90 18.02 -11.45 -16.91
N LYS A 91 18.29 -12.65 -17.44
CA LYS A 91 17.23 -13.63 -17.75
C LYS A 91 16.49 -14.06 -16.51
N ASP A 92 17.21 -14.37 -15.43
CA ASP A 92 16.60 -14.75 -14.15
C ASP A 92 15.74 -13.64 -13.56
N LYS A 93 16.21 -12.38 -13.63
CA LYS A 93 15.43 -11.20 -13.22
C LYS A 93 14.13 -11.08 -14.02
N LEU A 94 14.20 -11.23 -15.35
CA LEU A 94 13.04 -11.15 -16.22
C LEU A 94 12.06 -12.31 -15.98
N ILE A 95 12.53 -13.53 -15.72
CA ILE A 95 11.68 -14.69 -15.39
C ILE A 95 10.93 -14.44 -14.06
N ARG A 96 11.61 -13.90 -13.05
CA ARG A 96 10.95 -13.52 -11.79
C ARG A 96 9.90 -12.44 -11.99
N GLU A 97 10.18 -11.44 -12.84
CA GLU A 97 9.21 -10.39 -13.16
C GLU A 97 7.98 -10.95 -13.89
N ILE A 98 8.16 -11.92 -14.80
CA ILE A 98 7.06 -12.64 -15.47
C ILE A 98 6.17 -13.35 -14.45
N VAL A 99 6.76 -14.05 -13.47
CA VAL A 99 6.00 -14.74 -12.40
C VAL A 99 5.27 -13.74 -11.50
N ASP A 100 5.92 -12.65 -11.11
CA ASP A 100 5.30 -11.62 -10.27
C ASP A 100 4.17 -10.89 -11.01
N TYR A 101 4.30 -10.68 -12.32
CA TYR A 101 3.23 -10.12 -13.16
C TYR A 101 2.04 -11.08 -13.27
N GLU A 102 2.27 -12.37 -13.50
CA GLU A 102 1.21 -13.39 -13.54
C GLU A 102 0.42 -13.46 -12.22
N ARG A 103 1.09 -13.31 -11.09
CA ARG A 103 0.43 -13.32 -9.77
C ARG A 103 -0.47 -12.11 -9.54
N THR A 104 -0.07 -10.95 -10.06
CA THR A 104 -0.79 -9.69 -9.88
C THR A 104 -1.84 -9.47 -10.97
N HIS A 105 -1.66 -10.09 -12.14
CA HIS A 105 -2.52 -9.93 -13.31
C HIS A 105 -2.99 -11.29 -13.82
N ALA A 106 -4.30 -11.46 -13.95
CA ALA A 106 -4.88 -12.72 -14.45
C ALA A 106 -4.56 -13.02 -15.91
N GLN A 107 -4.16 -12.01 -16.71
CA GLN A 107 -3.88 -12.18 -18.14
C GLN A 107 -2.63 -11.40 -18.56
N MET A 108 -1.88 -11.98 -19.50
CA MET A 108 -0.72 -11.33 -20.09
C MET A 108 -1.17 -10.23 -21.05
N THR A 109 -0.73 -8.99 -20.79
CA THR A 109 -1.03 -7.87 -21.67
C THR A 109 -0.03 -7.78 -22.83
N LYS A 110 -0.48 -7.25 -23.97
CA LYS A 110 0.39 -6.98 -25.14
C LYS A 110 1.51 -5.99 -24.80
N THR A 111 1.27 -5.07 -23.85
CA THR A 111 2.26 -4.09 -23.41
C THR A 111 3.36 -4.76 -22.61
N PHE A 112 3.01 -5.66 -21.68
CA PHE A 112 3.99 -6.37 -20.87
C PHE A 112 4.92 -7.23 -21.74
N SER A 113 4.36 -8.06 -22.63
CA SER A 113 5.19 -8.90 -23.53
C SER A 113 6.08 -8.06 -24.45
N ARG A 114 5.61 -6.90 -24.91
CA ARG A 114 6.43 -5.96 -25.69
C ARG A 114 7.57 -5.35 -24.87
N ILE A 115 7.34 -5.01 -23.61
CA ILE A 115 8.38 -4.48 -22.72
C ILE A 115 9.45 -5.54 -22.48
N VAL A 116 9.06 -6.77 -22.10
CA VAL A 116 10.00 -7.88 -21.88
C VAL A 116 10.83 -8.14 -23.13
N ARG A 117 10.20 -8.25 -24.30
CA ARG A 117 10.91 -8.45 -25.58
C ARG A 117 11.82 -7.30 -25.97
N LYS A 118 11.52 -6.07 -25.53
CA LYS A 118 12.40 -4.91 -25.75
C LYS A 118 13.69 -5.03 -24.94
N GLN A 119 13.62 -5.58 -23.73
CA GLN A 119 14.80 -5.84 -22.90
C GLN A 119 15.71 -6.91 -23.50
N LEU A 120 15.15 -7.82 -24.30
CA LEU A 120 15.90 -8.85 -25.02
C LEU A 120 16.61 -8.32 -26.28
N ARG A 121 16.28 -7.12 -26.76
CA ARG A 121 16.93 -6.57 -27.94
C ARG A 121 18.28 -5.96 -27.56
N PRO A 122 19.37 -6.28 -28.27
CA PRO A 122 20.64 -5.59 -28.07
C PRO A 122 20.44 -4.09 -28.31
N ALA A 123 21.11 -3.27 -27.50
CA ALA A 123 21.17 -1.83 -27.75
C ALA A 123 21.67 -1.59 -29.18
N PRO A 124 21.13 -0.60 -29.92
CA PRO A 124 21.65 -0.28 -31.24
C PRO A 124 23.14 0.04 -31.09
N ALA A 125 23.99 -0.73 -31.77
CA ALA A 125 25.42 -0.50 -31.78
C ALA A 125 25.66 0.96 -32.20
N GLU A 126 26.20 1.78 -31.30
CA GLU A 126 26.65 3.12 -31.62
C GLU A 126 27.85 2.97 -32.57
N THR A 127 27.59 2.99 -33.88
CA THR A 127 28.62 3.21 -34.90
C THR A 127 29.10 4.64 -34.74
N LYS A 128 30.29 4.79 -34.15
CA LYS A 128 31.05 6.04 -34.12
C LYS A 128 32.18 5.98 -35.15
#